data_AF-A0A524Q7H4-F1
#
_entry.id   AF-A0A524Q7H4-F1
#
_cell.length_a   1.000
_cell.length_b   1.000
_cell.length_c   1.000
_cell.angle_alpha   90.00
_cell.angle_beta   90.00
_cell.angle_gamma   90.00
#
_symmetry.space_group_name_H-M   'P 1'
#
loop_
_entity.id
_entity.type
_entity.pdbx_description
1 polymer ?
#
loop_
_entity_poly.entity_id
_entity_poly.type
_entity_poly.pdbx_seq_one_letter_code
_entity_poly.pdbx_strand_id
1 'polypeptide(L)'
;MGASKRLADLRARKESENGEVGTTLREMESRCPGLAEIMLPMMEDGKLKDGATLLVFAEENALKVCVTDRASAQRFFRVMQSFIGFFEELEEAIYDPTTDWRTVRVVARK
;
A
#
# COMPACT_ATOMS: atom_id res chain seq x y z
N MET A 1 -4.86 -6.55 -35.10
CA MET A 1 -3.50 -6.06 -34.76
C MET A 1 -3.41 -5.79 -33.25
N GLY A 2 -3.62 -6.84 -32.45
CA GLY A 2 -4.01 -6.74 -31.04
C GLY A 2 -2.97 -7.33 -30.10
N ALA A 3 -2.96 -6.81 -28.86
CA ALA A 3 -2.19 -7.23 -27.68
C ALA A 3 -0.65 -7.23 -27.78
N SER A 4 -0.06 -7.85 -28.82
CA SER A 4 1.38 -8.09 -28.91
C SER A 4 2.22 -6.82 -29.07
N LYS A 5 1.71 -5.82 -29.81
CA LYS A 5 2.40 -4.54 -30.01
C LYS A 5 2.36 -3.68 -28.74
N ARG A 6 1.22 -3.63 -28.05
CA ARG A 6 1.07 -2.94 -26.75
C ARG A 6 1.95 -3.54 -25.66
N LEU A 7 2.10 -4.86 -25.63
CA LEU A 7 3.01 -5.55 -24.71
C LEU A 7 4.49 -5.25 -25.00
N ALA A 8 4.86 -5.17 -26.28
CA ALA A 8 6.22 -4.78 -26.68
C ALA A 8 6.51 -3.31 -26.30
N ASP A 9 5.56 -2.41 -26.54
CA ASP A 9 5.68 -0.99 -26.19
C ASP A 9 5.77 -0.78 -24.66
N LEU A 10 5.04 -1.57 -23.87
CA LEU A 10 5.13 -1.56 -22.40
C LEU A 10 6.47 -2.09 -21.89
N ARG A 11 7.05 -3.11 -22.53
CA ARG A 11 8.38 -3.63 -22.17
C ARG A 11 9.49 -2.64 -22.53
N ALA A 12 9.41 -2.02 -23.69
CA ALA A 12 10.36 -0.99 -24.12
C ALA A 12 10.33 0.25 -23.19
N ARG A 13 9.15 0.62 -22.67
CA ARG A 13 9.03 1.67 -21.63
C ARG A 13 9.64 1.25 -20.30
N LYS A 14 9.42 -0.01 -19.87
CA LYS A 14 10.03 -0.56 -18.64
C LYS A 14 11.56 -0.59 -18.66
N GLU A 15 12.17 -0.79 -19.84
CA GLU A 15 13.63 -0.75 -19.99
C GLU A 15 14.19 0.68 -19.98
N SER A 16 13.38 1.68 -20.37
CA SER A 16 13.73 3.10 -20.24
C SER A 16 13.39 3.69 -18.86
N GLU A 17 12.49 3.04 -18.12
CA GLU A 17 12.10 3.33 -16.74
C GLU A 17 12.71 2.31 -15.77
N ASN A 18 13.99 1.95 -15.96
CA ASN A 18 14.85 1.61 -14.82
C ASN A 18 15.19 2.89 -14.00
N GLY A 19 14.20 3.77 -13.85
CA GLY A 19 14.19 4.80 -12.83
C GLY A 19 14.11 4.07 -11.50
N GLU A 20 15.07 4.37 -10.63
CA GLU A 20 15.26 3.83 -9.29
C GLU A 20 13.96 3.32 -8.64
N VAL A 21 13.76 2.00 -8.58
CA VAL A 21 12.78 1.41 -7.65
C VAL A 21 13.15 1.75 -6.19
N GLY A 22 14.37 2.26 -5.95
CA GLY A 22 14.82 2.80 -4.67
C GLY A 22 14.33 4.20 -4.32
N THR A 23 13.84 5.03 -5.26
CA THR A 23 13.35 6.38 -4.95
C THR A 23 11.94 6.36 -4.36
N THR A 24 11.08 5.43 -4.81
CA THR A 24 9.67 5.38 -4.35
C THR A 24 9.52 4.98 -2.88
N LEU A 25 10.34 4.05 -2.37
CA LEU A 25 10.30 3.68 -0.96
C LEU A 25 10.87 4.81 -0.08
N ARG A 26 11.99 5.41 -0.46
CA ARG A 26 12.61 6.52 0.29
C ARG A 26 11.74 7.77 0.32
N GLU A 27 11.03 8.06 -0.77
CA GLU A 27 10.05 9.14 -0.81
C GLU A 27 8.84 8.85 0.09
N MET A 28 8.39 7.59 0.15
CA MET A 28 7.33 7.17 1.08
C MET A 28 7.81 7.25 2.53
N GLU A 29 9.02 6.79 2.85
CA GLU A 29 9.65 6.92 4.19
C GLU A 29 9.73 8.38 4.65
N SER A 30 10.01 9.30 3.72
CA SER A 30 10.10 10.74 4.03
C SER A 30 8.74 11.40 4.29
N ARG A 31 7.71 10.99 3.54
CA ARG A 31 6.39 11.65 3.57
C ARG A 31 5.37 10.98 4.47
N CYS A 32 5.49 9.66 4.64
CA CYS A 32 4.54 8.77 5.30
C CYS A 32 5.31 7.66 6.06
N PRO A 33 6.13 8.01 7.05
CA PRO A 33 7.05 7.07 7.69
C PRO A 33 6.32 5.88 8.32
N GLY A 34 5.18 6.08 8.96
CA GLY A 34 4.36 5.00 9.53
C GLY A 34 3.84 4.05 8.45
N LEU A 35 3.41 4.57 7.29
CA LEU A 35 3.04 3.71 6.17
C LEU A 35 4.23 2.88 5.67
N ALA A 36 5.40 3.49 5.53
CA ALA A 36 6.60 2.77 5.10
C ALA A 36 6.97 1.65 6.09
N GLU A 37 6.86 1.93 7.39
CA GLU A 37 7.10 0.98 8.46
C GLU A 37 6.18 -0.24 8.35
N ILE A 38 4.86 -0.02 8.25
CA ILE A 38 3.91 -1.15 8.19
C ILE A 38 3.99 -1.92 6.87
N MET A 39 4.42 -1.30 5.76
CA MET A 39 4.49 -1.96 4.45
C MET A 39 5.68 -2.93 4.34
N LEU A 40 6.72 -2.74 5.13
CA LEU A 40 7.92 -3.57 5.09
C LEU A 40 7.75 -4.80 6.00
N PRO A 41 8.15 -6.01 5.54
CA PRO A 41 8.24 -7.16 6.42
C PRO A 41 9.25 -6.88 7.55
N MET A 42 8.86 -7.17 8.79
CA MET A 42 9.71 -6.95 9.96
C MET A 42 10.00 -8.27 10.68
N MET A 43 11.17 -8.36 11.30
CA MET A 43 11.51 -9.45 12.20
C MET A 43 11.06 -9.09 13.62
N GLU A 44 10.14 -9.86 14.18
CA GLU A 44 9.65 -9.68 15.56
C GLU A 44 9.65 -11.04 16.25
N ASP A 45 10.27 -11.14 17.42
CA ASP A 45 10.44 -12.39 18.18
C ASP A 45 11.02 -13.56 17.36
N GLY A 46 11.94 -13.27 16.44
CA GLY A 46 12.59 -14.25 15.57
C GLY A 46 11.67 -14.79 14.46
N LYS A 47 10.47 -14.24 14.29
CA LYS A 47 9.53 -14.57 13.21
C LYS A 47 9.45 -13.42 12.22
N LEU A 48 9.40 -13.76 10.94
CA LEU A 48 9.10 -12.78 9.90
C LEU A 48 7.61 -12.47 9.95
N LYS A 49 7.25 -11.21 10.23
CA LYS A 49 5.90 -10.69 10.08
C LYS A 49 5.72 -10.15 8.68
N ASP A 50 4.59 -10.49 8.08
CA ASP A 50 4.20 -9.98 6.77
C ASP A 50 3.92 -8.48 6.86
N GLY A 51 4.48 -7.69 5.94
CA GLY A 51 4.13 -6.28 5.79
C GLY A 51 2.69 -6.09 5.28
N ALA A 52 2.19 -4.88 5.39
CA ALA A 52 0.86 -4.47 4.96
C ALA A 52 0.67 -4.56 3.43
N THR A 53 -0.57 -4.45 3.00
CA THR A 53 -0.95 -4.32 1.59
C THR A 53 -1.81 -3.09 1.42
N LEU A 54 -1.45 -2.23 0.46
CA LEU A 54 -2.21 -1.06 0.05
C LEU A 54 -2.95 -1.35 -1.27
N LEU A 55 -4.27 -1.23 -1.26
CA LEU A 55 -5.11 -1.31 -2.45
C LEU A 55 -5.77 0.04 -2.69
N VAL A 56 -5.66 0.54 -3.92
CA VAL A 56 -6.26 1.82 -4.31
C VAL A 56 -7.15 1.62 -5.53
N PHE A 57 -8.40 2.04 -5.42
CA PHE A 57 -9.34 2.11 -6.52
C PHE A 57 -9.63 3.57 -6.83
N ALA A 58 -9.21 4.01 -8.02
CA ALA A 58 -9.47 5.37 -8.50
C ALA A 58 -10.75 5.40 -9.33
N GLU A 59 -11.70 6.23 -8.91
CA GLU A 59 -12.94 6.55 -9.59
C GLU A 59 -12.94 8.04 -9.96
N GLU A 60 -13.88 8.46 -10.82
CA GLU A 60 -13.89 9.78 -11.45
C GLU A 60 -13.73 10.96 -10.48
N ASN A 61 -14.22 10.83 -9.24
CA ASN A 61 -14.14 11.88 -8.22
C ASN A 61 -13.72 11.37 -6.83
N ALA A 62 -13.22 10.14 -6.74
CA ALA A 62 -12.90 9.52 -5.46
C ALA A 62 -11.81 8.45 -5.57
N LEU A 63 -11.04 8.31 -4.51
CA LEU A 63 -10.10 7.23 -4.25
C LEU A 63 -10.67 6.40 -3.12
N LYS A 64 -10.89 5.11 -3.36
CA LYS A 64 -11.20 4.13 -2.32
C LYS A 64 -9.90 3.43 -1.98
N VAL A 65 -9.41 3.64 -0.76
CA VAL A 65 -8.13 3.12 -0.32
C VAL A 65 -8.34 2.16 0.83
N CYS A 66 -7.65 1.01 0.74
CA CYS A 66 -7.68 -0.03 1.75
C CYS A 66 -6.26 -0.42 2.12
N VAL A 67 -5.92 -0.28 3.40
CA VAL A 67 -4.68 -0.79 3.99
C VAL A 67 -5.05 -2.04 4.76
N THR A 68 -4.39 -3.14 4.48
CA THR A 68 -4.51 -4.37 5.26
C THR A 68 -3.18 -4.67 5.92
N ASP A 69 -3.11 -4.49 7.23
CA ASP A 69 -1.98 -4.97 8.01
C ASP A 69 -2.14 -6.48 8.24
N ARG A 70 -1.26 -7.25 7.60
CA ARG A 70 -1.27 -8.71 7.67
C ARG A 70 -0.72 -9.22 8.99
N ALA A 71 0.13 -8.45 9.67
CA ALA A 71 0.69 -8.83 10.96
C ALA A 71 -0.37 -8.84 12.07
N SER A 72 -1.22 -7.82 12.12
CA SER A 72 -2.32 -7.71 13.09
C SER A 72 -3.65 -8.27 12.58
N ALA A 73 -3.72 -8.69 11.32
CA ALA A 73 -4.96 -9.06 10.63
C ALA A 73 -6.04 -7.97 10.72
N GLN A 74 -5.64 -6.71 10.60
CA GLN A 74 -6.52 -5.55 10.63
C GLN A 74 -6.55 -4.85 9.27
N ARG A 75 -7.63 -4.11 9.01
CA ARG A 75 -7.76 -3.27 7.83
C ARG A 75 -8.31 -1.89 8.17
N PHE A 76 -7.79 -0.91 7.45
CA PHE A 76 -8.24 0.46 7.42
C PHE A 76 -8.78 0.76 6.02
N PHE A 77 -9.98 1.33 5.94
CA PHE A 77 -10.62 1.66 4.67
C PHE A 77 -11.12 3.10 4.70
N ARG A 78 -10.85 3.86 3.63
CA ARG A 78 -11.29 5.24 3.46
C ARG A 78 -11.68 5.54 2.02
N VAL A 79 -12.57 6.52 1.87
CA VAL A 79 -12.95 7.12 0.59
C VAL A 79 -12.58 8.58 0.63
N MET A 80 -11.77 9.01 -0.34
CA MET A 80 -11.05 10.29 -0.28
C MET A 80 -10.99 10.95 -1.64
N GLN A 81 -10.73 12.24 -1.71
CA GLN A 81 -10.60 12.95 -2.98
C GLN A 81 -9.14 13.12 -3.43
N SER A 82 -8.18 12.84 -2.54
CA SER A 82 -6.75 13.09 -2.77
C SER A 82 -5.90 12.01 -2.11
N PHE A 83 -4.81 11.62 -2.78
CA PHE A 83 -3.78 10.74 -2.23
C PHE A 83 -3.04 11.39 -1.06
N ILE A 84 -2.82 12.70 -1.10
CA ILE A 84 -2.10 13.41 -0.04
C ILE A 84 -2.89 13.33 1.27
N GLY A 85 -4.19 13.65 1.21
CA GLY A 85 -5.05 13.54 2.39
C GLY A 85 -5.13 12.11 2.91
N PHE A 86 -5.06 11.11 2.03
CA PHE A 86 -5.02 9.70 2.45
C PHE A 86 -3.78 9.38 3.27
N PHE A 87 -2.62 9.82 2.83
CA PHE A 87 -1.39 9.56 3.54
C PHE A 87 -1.36 10.25 4.90
N GLU A 88 -1.80 11.51 4.98
CA GLU A 88 -1.92 12.25 6.24
C GLU A 88 -2.89 11.55 7.21
N GLU A 89 -4.09 11.19 6.75
CA GLU A 89 -5.08 10.51 7.59
C GLU A 89 -4.61 9.10 8.01
N LEU A 90 -3.92 8.38 7.13
CA LEU A 90 -3.36 7.07 7.47
C LEU A 90 -2.26 7.18 8.51
N GLU A 91 -1.36 8.15 8.37
CA GLU A 91 -0.27 8.37 9.31
C GLU A 91 -0.83 8.65 10.70
N GLU A 92 -1.84 9.51 10.81
CA GLU A 92 -2.56 9.76 12.07
C GLU A 92 -3.24 8.48 12.58
N ALA A 93 -3.92 7.74 11.71
CA ALA A 93 -4.64 6.51 12.03
C ALA A 93 -3.77 5.37 12.55
N ILE A 94 -2.48 5.31 12.16
CA ILE A 94 -1.52 4.32 12.64
C ILE A 94 -1.19 4.56 14.11
N TYR A 95 -1.08 5.83 14.53
CA TYR A 95 -0.69 6.20 15.89
C TYR A 95 -1.87 6.48 16.82
N ASP A 96 -3.07 6.72 16.28
CA ASP A 96 -4.28 6.96 17.07
C ASP A 96 -4.94 5.63 17.50
N PRO A 97 -4.92 5.27 18.80
CA PRO A 97 -5.52 4.05 19.32
C PRO A 97 -7.05 4.02 19.23
N THR A 98 -7.69 5.15 18.94
CA THR A 98 -9.15 5.27 18.78
C THR A 98 -9.62 4.99 17.36
N THR A 99 -8.68 4.82 16.41
CA THR A 99 -9.00 4.52 15.02
C THR A 99 -9.73 3.17 14.88
N ASP A 100 -10.84 3.16 14.13
CA ASP A 100 -11.56 1.93 13.76
C ASP A 100 -10.77 1.11 12.73
N TRP A 101 -9.83 0.30 13.22
CA TRP A 101 -9.20 -0.78 12.47
C TRP A 101 -10.04 -2.04 12.56
N ARG A 102 -10.54 -2.51 11.42
CA ARG A 102 -11.46 -3.66 11.39
C ARG A 102 -10.70 -4.96 11.24
N THR A 103 -11.05 -5.97 12.05
CA THR A 103 -10.47 -7.31 11.93
C THR A 103 -10.82 -7.96 10.59
N VAL A 104 -9.82 -8.53 9.93
CA VAL A 104 -9.97 -9.33 8.71
C VAL A 104 -10.12 -10.79 9.11
N ARG A 105 -11.18 -11.45 8.61
CA ARG A 105 -11.31 -12.90 8.74
C ARG A 105 -10.30 -13.56 7.82
N VAL A 106 -9.22 -14.08 8.39
CA VAL A 106 -8.27 -14.94 7.67
C VAL A 106 -8.98 -16.26 7.38
N VAL A 107 -9.45 -16.45 6.16
CA VAL A 107 -9.98 -17.74 5.73
C VAL A 107 -8.79 -18.65 5.47
N ALA A 108 -8.45 -19.51 6.44
CA ALA A 108 -7.42 -20.51 6.24
C ALA A 108 -7.81 -21.38 5.02
N ARG A 109 -6.95 -21.41 3.99
CA ARG A 109 -7.05 -22.41 2.93
C ARG A 109 -6.72 -23.76 3.58
N LYS A 110 -7.71 -24.65 3.64
CA LYS A 110 -7.51 -26.07 3.95
C LYS A 110 -6.73 -26.75 2.84
#